data_AF-A0A830CY87-F1
#
_entry.id   AF-A0A830CY87-F1
#
_cell.length_a   1.000
_cell.length_b   1.000
_cell.length_c   1.000
_cell.angle_alpha   90.00
_cell.angle_beta   90.00
_cell.angle_gamma   90.00
#
_symmetry.space_group_name_H-M   'P 1'
#
loop_
_entity.id
_entity.type
_entity.pdbx_description
1 polymer ?
#
loop_
_entity_poly.entity_id
_entity_poly.type
_entity_poly.pdbx_seq_one_letter_code
_entity_poly.pdbx_strand_id
1 'polypeptide(L)' 'KAIRGVTPDVAVKARRVVKALAIRWLLAVSRKRVGRNMAFKLSYELMDAAKGSGDAIRKKEDTHKTGEANRAFTDFR' A
#
# COMPACT_ATOMS: atom_id res chain seq x y z
N LYS A 1 22.24 3.98 -25.88
CA LYS A 1 21.40 2.76 -26.02
C LYS A 1 20.49 2.69 -24.80
N ALA A 2 19.29 3.28 -24.87
CA ALA A 2 18.37 3.34 -23.74
C ALA A 2 17.88 1.93 -23.42
N ILE A 3 18.18 1.44 -22.22
CA ILE A 3 17.74 0.13 -21.76
C ILE A 3 16.22 0.26 -21.54
N ARG A 4 15.51 -0.33 -22.50
CA ARG A 4 14.05 -0.35 -22.64
C ARG A 4 13.44 -1.00 -21.39
N GLY A 5 12.58 -0.27 -20.68
CA GLY A 5 11.40 -0.90 -20.07
C GLY A 5 11.32 -1.02 -18.54
N VAL A 6 12.29 -0.53 -17.76
CA VAL A 6 12.13 -0.47 -16.30
C VAL A 6 12.10 1.00 -15.88
N THR A 7 10.90 1.55 -15.74
CA THR A 7 10.75 2.83 -15.04
C THR A 7 10.98 2.56 -13.56
N PRO A 8 12.03 3.13 -12.93
CA PRO A 8 12.17 3.02 -11.49
C PRO A 8 10.96 3.70 -10.83
N ASP A 9 10.32 3.01 -9.89
CA ASP A 9 9.10 3.46 -9.24
C ASP A 9 9.45 4.56 -8.21
N VAL A 10 9.59 5.81 -8.66
CA VAL A 10 10.05 6.91 -7.80
C VAL A 10 8.94 7.28 -6.79
N ALA A 11 9.16 6.96 -5.52
CA ALA A 11 8.21 7.20 -4.45
C ALA A 11 8.12 8.70 -4.07
N VAL A 12 7.03 9.38 -4.45
CA VAL A 12 6.78 10.78 -4.08
C VAL A 12 6.04 10.85 -2.73
N LYS A 13 6.69 11.39 -1.69
CA LYS A 13 6.09 11.59 -0.36
C LYS A 13 5.15 12.80 -0.33
N ALA A 14 3.87 12.61 -0.71
CA ALA A 14 2.82 13.61 -0.52
C ALA A 14 1.86 13.23 0.62
N ARG A 15 1.80 14.01 1.72
CA ARG A 15 0.98 13.70 2.92
C ARG A 15 -0.51 13.48 2.64
N ARG A 16 -1.10 14.18 1.66
CA ARG A 16 -2.50 13.97 1.25
C ARG A 16 -2.74 12.61 0.59
N VAL A 17 -1.74 12.08 -0.11
CA VAL A 17 -1.82 10.81 -0.84
C VAL A 17 -1.84 9.62 0.13
N VAL A 18 -1.19 9.75 1.30
CA VAL A 18 -1.08 8.67 2.30
C VAL A 18 -2.44 8.21 2.81
N LYS A 19 -3.35 9.14 3.13
CA LYS A 19 -4.70 8.78 3.64
C LYS A 19 -5.53 8.09 2.56
N ALA A 20 -5.52 8.63 1.34
CA ALA A 20 -6.25 8.05 0.21
C ALA A 20 -5.72 6.66 -0.14
N LEU A 21 -4.41 6.46 -0.05
CA LEU A 21 -3.75 5.18 -0.30
C LEU A 21 -4.12 4.12 0.76
N ALA A 22 -4.14 4.51 2.03
CA ALA A 22 -4.56 3.63 3.12
C ALA A 22 -6.02 3.15 2.93
N ILE A 23 -6.93 4.08 2.61
CA ILE A 23 -8.34 3.75 2.33
C ILE A 23 -8.44 2.81 1.12
N ARG A 24 -7.66 3.06 0.07
CA ARG A 24 -7.64 2.22 -1.14
C ARG A 24 -7.18 0.79 -0.82
N TRP A 25 -6.16 0.62 0.03
CA TRP A 25 -5.68 -0.71 0.44
C TRP A 25 -6.70 -1.46 1.29
N LEU A 26 -7.30 -0.80 2.29
CA LEU A 26 -8.35 -1.39 3.13
C LEU A 26 -9.53 -1.88 2.29
N LEU A 27 -10.01 -1.07 1.34
CA LEU A 27 -11.09 -1.46 0.44
C LEU A 27 -10.70 -2.61 -0.49
N ALA A 28 -9.48 -2.60 -1.04
CA ALA A 28 -9.00 -3.64 -1.94
C ALA A 28 -8.90 -5.00 -1.25
N VAL A 29 -8.40 -5.03 -0.01
CA VAL A 29 -8.31 -6.25 0.80
C VAL A 29 -9.69 -6.72 1.24
N SER A 30 -10.53 -5.80 1.73
CA SER A 30 -11.91 -6.12 2.16
C SER A 30 -12.75 -6.74 1.04
N ARG A 31 -12.52 -6.35 -0.22
CA ARG A 31 -13.19 -6.95 -1.40
C ARG A 31 -12.76 -8.40 -1.65
N LYS A 32 -11.51 -8.75 -1.36
CA LYS A 32 -10.96 -10.10 -1.56
C LYS A 32 -11.37 -11.09 -0.46
N ARG A 33 -11.75 -10.60 0.72
CA ARG A 33 -12.27 -11.44 1.81
C ARG A 33 -13.56 -12.15 1.40
N VAL A 34 -13.69 -13.42 1.83
CA VAL A 34 -14.89 -14.23 1.65
C VAL A 34 -15.90 -13.85 2.74
N GLY A 35 -17.16 -13.63 2.38
CA GLY A 35 -18.22 -13.24 3.32
C GLY A 35 -19.39 -12.52 2.65
N ARG A 36 -20.55 -12.50 3.33
CA ARG A 36 -21.83 -12.04 2.76
C ARG A 36 -21.90 -10.54 2.47
N ASN A 37 -21.53 -9.67 3.42
CA ASN A 37 -21.69 -8.22 3.28
C ASN A 37 -20.33 -7.51 3.30
N MET A 38 -20.15 -6.54 2.40
CA MET A 38 -18.98 -5.67 2.35
C MET A 38 -18.77 -4.89 3.67
N ALA A 39 -19.86 -4.50 4.34
CA ALA A 39 -19.78 -3.81 5.63
C ALA A 39 -19.08 -4.67 6.69
N PHE A 40 -19.43 -5.96 6.80
CA PHE A 40 -18.78 -6.89 7.73
C PHE A 40 -17.33 -7.15 7.34
N LYS A 41 -17.04 -7.33 6.05
CA LYS A 41 -15.67 -7.54 5.57
C LYS A 41 -14.77 -6.35 5.91
N LEU A 42 -15.28 -5.13 5.74
CA LEU A 42 -14.56 -3.91 6.07
C LEU A 42 -14.39 -3.75 7.59
N SER A 43 -15.39 -4.06 8.41
CA SER A 43 -15.27 -3.98 9.86
C SER A 43 -14.21 -4.94 10.39
N TYR A 44 -14.16 -6.17 9.88
CA TYR A 44 -13.09 -7.12 10.24
C TYR A 44 -11.72 -6.58 9.84
N GLU A 45 -11.57 -6.04 8.63
CA GLU A 45 -10.29 -5.50 8.18
C GLU A 45 -9.86 -4.28 9.01
N LEU A 46 -10.79 -3.42 9.40
CA LEU A 46 -10.51 -2.28 10.28
C LEU A 46 -10.07 -2.73 11.67
N MET A 47 -10.70 -3.77 12.23
CA MET A 47 -10.31 -4.34 13.52
C MET A 47 -8.91 -4.98 13.46
N ASP A 48 -8.60 -5.72 12.40
CA ASP A 48 -7.29 -6.33 12.20
C ASP A 48 -6.22 -5.23 12.01
N ALA A 49 -6.50 -4.23 11.18
CA ALA A 49 -5.61 -3.10 10.95
C ALA A 49 -5.36 -2.28 12.23
N ALA A 50 -6.38 -2.12 13.09
CA ALA A 50 -6.24 -1.45 14.38
C ALA A 50 -5.33 -2.22 15.35
N LYS A 51 -5.28 -3.55 15.24
CA LYS A 51 -4.34 -4.42 15.97
C LYS A 51 -2.96 -4.49 15.32
N GLY A 52 -2.73 -3.77 14.22
CA GLY A 52 -1.48 -3.81 13.47
C GLY A 52 -1.31 -5.08 12.63
N SER A 53 -2.39 -5.79 12.32
CA SER A 53 -2.37 -7.01 11.50
C SER A 53 -3.26 -6.87 10.26
N GLY A 54 -3.29 -7.91 9.42
CA GLY A 54 -4.09 -7.93 8.19
C GLY A 54 -3.30 -7.58 6.94
N ASP A 55 -3.87 -7.91 5.78
CA ASP A 55 -3.17 -7.78 4.50
C ASP A 55 -3.01 -6.30 4.09
N ALA A 56 -3.88 -5.42 4.59
CA ALA A 56 -3.74 -3.98 4.36
C ALA A 56 -2.48 -3.41 5.03
N ILE A 57 -2.12 -3.90 6.22
CA ILE A 57 -0.90 -3.51 6.94
C ILE A 57 0.34 -4.10 6.27
N ARG A 58 0.30 -5.38 5.87
CA ARG A 58 1.41 -6.00 5.11
C ARG A 58 1.74 -5.20 3.85
N LYS A 59 0.71 -4.74 3.13
CA LYS A 59 0.90 -3.93 1.92
C LYS A 59 1.52 -2.56 2.20
N LYS A 60 1.21 -1.94 3.35
CA LYS A 60 1.87 -0.71 3.81
C LYS A 60 3.36 -0.96 4.07
N GLU A 61 3.70 -2.05 4.75
CA GLU A 61 5.09 -2.40 5.06
C GLU A 61 5.91 -2.70 3.82
N ASP A 62 5.35 -3.47 2.87
CA ASP A 62 5.99 -3.74 1.58
C ASP A 62 6.26 -2.44 0.83
N THR A 63 5.28 -1.54 0.78
CA THR A 63 5.44 -0.23 0.12
C THR A 63 6.49 0.64 0.83
N HIS A 64 6.59 0.57 2.15
CA HIS A 64 7.61 1.29 2.92
C HIS A 64 9.01 0.78 2.60
N LYS A 65 9.19 -0.55 2.58
CA LYS A 65 10.45 -1.22 2.26
C LYS A 65 10.92 -0.92 0.84
N THR A 66 10.00 -0.98 -0.14
CA THR A 66 10.30 -0.56 -1.52
C THR A 66 10.63 0.93 -1.59
N GLY A 67 9.94 1.78 -0.81
CA GLY A 67 10.26 3.20 -0.72
C GLY A 67 11.66 3.49 -0.17
N GLU A 68 12.15 2.70 0.78
CA GLU A 68 13.53 2.79 1.30
C GLU A 68 14.55 2.35 0.26
N ALA A 69 14.28 1.27 -0.49
CA ALA A 69 15.14 0.84 -1.59
C ALA A 69 15.23 1.91 -2.70
N ASN A 70 14.13 2.61 -2.98
CA ASN A 70 14.09 3.64 -4.01
C ASN A 70 14.74 4.97 -3.57
N ARG A 71 14.97 5.17 -2.26
CA ARG A 71 15.76 6.29 -1.74
C ARG A 71 17.23 6.21 -2.19
N ALA A 72 17.77 5.02 -2.40
CA ALA A 72 19.13 4.87 -2.95
C ALA A 72 19.24 5.33 -4.41
N PHE A 73 18.12 5.47 -5.12
CA PHE A 73 18.07 5.92 -6.51
C PHE A 73 17.68 7.40 -6.67
N THR A 74 17.35 8.12 -5.58
CA THR A 74 16.98 9.55 -5.67
C THR A 74 18.17 10.47 -5.93
N ASP A 75 19.39 10.03 -5.63
CA ASP A 75 20.61 10.83 -5.82
C ASP A 75 21.16 10.75 -7.26
N PHE A 76 20.48 10.04 -8.17
CA PHE A 76 20.85 9.92 -9.59
C PHE A 76 20.14 10.93 -10.51
N ARG A 77 19.66 12.07 -9.98
CA ARG A 77 18.98 13.10 -10.77
C ARG A 77 19.88 14.31 -11.07
#